data_AF-A0A3S0RUS8-F1
#
_entry.id   AF-A0A3S0RUS8-F1
#
_cell.length_a   1.000
_cell.length_b   1.000
_cell.length_c   1.000
_cell.angle_alpha   90.00
_cell.angle_beta   90.00
_cell.angle_gamma   90.00
#
_symmetry.space_group_name_H-M   'P 1'
#
loop_
_entity.id
_entity.type
_entity.pdbx_description
1 polymer ?
#
loop_
_entity_poly.entity_id
_entity_poly.type
_entity_poly.pdbx_seq_one_letter_code
_entity_poly.pdbx_strand_id
1 'polypeptide(L)'
;MFKKSLIGTVLALTISTVGSAEPLEKMEVKSEYQEGISQQSVYEERIKMLELSIIPTTPRETVEVFAKAVKERNGAVQYALLSKDEQEKVYTTLATNHWVTGVSSPWVETYKIISEKELKSKKQMEYVVEFNLFTSTGKAGTDLARLTLEKSGEQWLIKKIERATKESVGIWKTYNEVDTSHIEQQFQTMKTYTSTRGVTLQLPEEIMNKINIEEGSCTNEESNPPCTFFYYKDEKQKKNVMLFALLHLSEQHLKSSYYQEHPFMTLIGKNKNDTIYYVAPSEHPYGENEQSKEGKEWSQLINQLIERVKSI
;
A
#
# COMPACT_ATOMS: atom_id res chain seq x y z
N MET A 1 1.42 40.89 42.44
CA MET A 1 0.31 41.79 42.82
C MET A 1 -0.71 41.75 41.70
N PHE A 2 -1.90 41.22 41.98
CA PHE A 2 -3.01 41.02 41.05
C PHE A 2 -3.71 42.36 40.71
N LYS A 3 -4.21 42.52 39.49
CA LYS A 3 -5.67 42.41 39.22
C LYS A 3 -6.01 42.61 37.73
N LYS A 4 -6.71 41.59 37.20
CA LYS A 4 -7.62 41.66 36.05
C LYS A 4 -8.82 42.55 36.40
N SER A 5 -9.46 43.16 35.41
CA SER A 5 -10.85 43.62 35.53
C SER A 5 -11.65 43.14 34.33
N LEU A 6 -12.66 42.31 34.62
CA LEU A 6 -13.70 41.82 33.73
C LEU A 6 -14.93 42.74 33.87
N ILE A 7 -15.54 43.06 32.74
CA ILE A 7 -16.98 43.07 32.41
C ILE A 7 -17.98 43.31 33.57
N GLY A 8 -18.88 44.27 33.34
CA GLY A 8 -20.25 44.18 33.88
C GLY A 8 -21.02 45.49 33.79
N THR A 9 -21.97 45.58 32.87
CA THR A 9 -23.12 46.47 33.08
C THR A 9 -24.41 45.76 32.64
N VAL A 10 -25.17 45.39 33.66
CA VAL A 10 -26.55 44.90 33.63
C VAL A 10 -27.46 46.09 33.29
N LEU A 11 -28.36 45.95 32.31
CA LEU A 11 -29.44 46.92 32.09
C LEU A 11 -30.77 46.32 32.51
N ALA A 12 -31.48 47.11 33.32
CA ALA A 12 -32.64 46.73 34.11
C ALA A 12 -33.91 46.52 33.27
N LEU A 13 -34.71 45.54 33.71
CA LEU A 13 -36.10 45.35 33.32
C LEU A 13 -36.98 46.44 33.95
N THR A 14 -37.70 47.19 33.12
CA THR A 14 -38.92 47.89 33.53
C THR A 14 -40.09 47.33 32.73
N ILE A 15 -41.02 46.69 33.43
CA ILE A 15 -42.30 46.23 32.89
C ILE A 15 -43.30 47.36 33.13
N SER A 16 -43.87 47.90 32.06
CA SER A 16 -45.15 48.60 32.11
C SER A 16 -46.05 48.03 31.01
N THR A 17 -47.32 47.89 31.38
CA THR A 17 -48.28 46.94 30.82
C THR A 17 -49.22 47.55 29.79
N VAL A 18 -49.70 46.67 28.91
CA VAL A 18 -50.92 46.72 28.08
C VAL A 18 -50.88 47.54 26.79
N GLY A 19 -50.98 46.83 25.67
CA GLY A 19 -51.30 47.37 24.36
C GLY A 19 -50.89 46.37 23.28
N SER A 20 -51.88 45.68 22.70
CA SER A 20 -51.77 44.61 21.70
C SER A 20 -50.55 44.70 20.77
N ALA A 21 -49.68 43.69 20.86
CA ALA A 21 -48.59 43.49 19.93
C ALA A 21 -49.13 43.00 18.58
N GLU A 22 -49.06 43.87 17.57
CA GLU A 22 -48.89 43.39 16.19
C GLU A 22 -47.51 42.70 16.10
N PRO A 23 -47.38 41.56 15.42
CA PRO A 23 -46.07 40.92 15.29
C PRO A 23 -45.16 41.82 14.48
N LEU A 24 -44.14 42.38 15.14
CA LEU A 24 -42.96 42.93 14.46
C LEU A 24 -42.40 41.83 13.57
N GLU A 25 -42.52 42.03 12.27
CA GLU A 25 -41.87 41.28 11.21
C GLU A 25 -40.39 41.13 11.59
N LYS A 26 -39.99 39.90 11.94
CA LYS A 26 -38.59 39.58 12.19
C LYS A 26 -37.85 39.87 10.89
N MET A 27 -37.07 40.95 10.89
CA MET A 27 -35.96 41.11 9.96
C MET A 27 -35.06 39.89 10.11
N GLU A 28 -35.23 38.93 9.20
CA GLU A 28 -34.29 37.85 8.97
C GLU A 28 -33.02 38.48 8.44
N VAL A 29 -32.01 38.59 9.30
CA VAL A 29 -30.64 38.76 8.87
C VAL A 29 -30.33 37.55 8.00
N LYS A 30 -30.30 37.74 6.68
CA LYS A 30 -29.79 36.74 5.75
C LYS A 30 -28.34 36.47 6.12
N SER A 31 -28.09 35.37 6.82
CA SER A 31 -26.75 34.84 7.05
C SER A 31 -26.25 34.20 5.76
N GLU A 32 -25.82 35.04 4.84
CA GLU A 32 -25.14 34.64 3.61
C GLU A 32 -23.68 34.27 3.94
N TYR A 33 -23.43 33.19 4.68
CA TYR A 33 -22.12 32.50 4.76
C TYR A 33 -22.29 31.12 5.43
N GLN A 34 -22.93 30.17 4.75
CA GLN A 34 -22.73 28.74 4.99
C GLN A 34 -22.80 28.00 3.66
N GLU A 35 -21.81 28.21 2.79
CA GLU A 35 -21.45 27.17 1.83
C GLU A 35 -20.74 26.06 2.61
N GLY A 36 -21.32 24.85 2.56
CA GLY A 36 -20.86 23.71 3.33
C GLY A 36 -19.45 23.30 2.92
N ILE A 37 -18.48 23.52 3.80
CA ILE A 37 -17.13 22.99 3.63
C ILE A 37 -17.24 21.46 3.61
N SER A 38 -16.91 20.85 2.48
CA SER A 38 -16.88 19.39 2.36
C SER A 38 -15.78 18.83 3.27
N GLN A 39 -15.98 17.64 3.85
CA GLN A 39 -14.93 17.00 4.66
C GLN A 39 -13.65 16.76 3.84
N GLN A 40 -13.81 16.47 2.55
CA GLN A 40 -12.71 16.29 1.61
C GLN A 40 -11.81 17.53 1.55
N SER A 41 -12.39 18.72 1.39
CA SER A 41 -11.62 19.98 1.36
C SER A 41 -10.91 20.29 2.68
N VAL A 42 -11.49 19.90 3.83
CA VAL A 42 -10.82 20.06 5.14
C VAL A 42 -9.60 19.16 5.25
N TYR A 43 -9.71 17.91 4.79
CA TYR A 43 -8.58 16.97 4.81
C TYR A 43 -7.46 17.39 3.87
N GLU A 44 -7.80 17.87 2.67
CA GLU A 44 -6.81 18.38 1.71
C GLU A 44 -6.04 19.57 2.27
N GLU A 45 -6.73 20.54 2.89
CA GLU A 45 -6.07 21.68 3.52
C GLU A 45 -5.16 21.23 4.67
N ARG A 46 -5.63 20.34 5.55
CA ARG A 46 -4.83 19.78 6.64
C ARG A 46 -3.59 19.05 6.12
N ILE A 47 -3.72 18.22 5.09
CA ILE A 47 -2.60 17.47 4.49
C ILE A 47 -1.58 18.43 3.91
N LYS A 48 -2.03 19.44 3.15
CA LYS A 48 -1.16 20.46 2.58
C LYS A 48 -0.36 21.19 3.65
N MET A 49 -0.99 21.53 4.79
CA MET A 49 -0.28 22.17 5.90
C MET A 49 0.76 21.24 6.56
N LEU A 50 0.48 19.93 6.63
CA LEU A 50 1.44 18.94 7.11
C LEU A 50 2.62 18.78 6.15
N GLU A 51 2.36 18.68 4.85
CA GLU A 51 3.41 18.58 3.82
C GLU A 51 4.34 19.79 3.87
N LEU A 52 3.78 21.01 3.94
CA LEU A 52 4.57 22.24 4.07
C LEU A 52 5.44 22.28 5.34
N SER A 53 5.02 21.62 6.43
CA SER A 53 5.80 21.56 7.67
C SER A 53 6.98 20.59 7.61
N ILE A 54 6.99 19.68 6.64
CA ILE A 54 8.02 18.65 6.47
C ILE A 54 9.12 19.13 5.52
N ILE A 55 8.82 20.03 4.58
CA ILE A 55 9.75 20.49 3.55
C ILE A 55 10.83 21.38 4.17
N PRO A 56 12.11 20.97 4.16
CA PRO A 56 13.19 21.75 4.74
C PRO A 56 13.53 23.02 3.95
N THR A 57 14.19 23.96 4.62
CA THR A 57 14.64 25.22 4.01
C THR A 57 16.07 25.13 3.44
N THR A 58 16.74 23.99 3.62
CA THR A 58 18.08 23.74 3.06
C THR A 58 18.07 22.55 2.10
N PRO A 59 18.90 22.58 1.03
CA PRO A 59 18.91 21.51 0.05
C PRO A 59 19.45 20.20 0.65
N ARG A 60 20.46 20.28 1.51
CA ARG A 60 21.04 19.11 2.17
C ARG A 60 20.04 18.42 3.09
N GLU A 61 19.32 19.18 3.91
CA GLU A 61 18.30 18.63 4.80
C GLU A 61 17.16 17.99 4.00
N THR A 62 16.77 18.59 2.87
CA THR A 62 15.78 18.00 1.94
C THR A 62 16.22 16.61 1.47
N VAL A 63 17.50 16.45 1.13
CA VAL A 63 18.07 15.14 0.74
C VAL A 63 18.12 14.16 1.91
N GLU A 64 18.43 14.63 3.12
CA GLU A 64 18.47 13.78 4.31
C GLU A 64 17.07 13.28 4.68
N VAL A 65 16.05 14.15 4.62
CA VAL A 65 14.64 13.75 4.84
C VAL A 65 14.19 12.78 3.74
N PHE A 66 14.53 13.03 2.48
CA PHE A 66 14.22 12.11 1.38
C PHE A 66 14.85 10.73 1.61
N ALA A 67 16.15 10.68 1.91
CA ALA A 67 16.87 9.41 2.11
C ALA A 67 16.34 8.64 3.33
N LYS A 68 16.00 9.36 4.40
CA LYS A 68 15.30 8.78 5.55
C LYS A 68 13.94 8.21 5.17
N ALA A 69 13.16 8.94 4.38
CA ALA A 69 11.83 8.50 3.95
C ALA A 69 11.89 7.28 3.01
N VAL A 70 12.92 7.17 2.15
CA VAL A 70 13.21 5.96 1.37
C VAL A 70 13.49 4.77 2.31
N LYS A 71 14.32 4.98 3.33
CA LYS A 71 14.62 3.95 4.35
C LYS A 71 13.38 3.50 5.11
N GLU A 72 12.54 4.45 5.52
CA GLU A 72 11.31 4.22 6.28
C GLU A 72 10.13 3.79 5.39
N ARG A 73 10.34 3.67 4.07
CA ARG A 73 9.32 3.31 3.08
C ARG A 73 8.12 4.25 3.07
N ASN A 74 8.33 5.51 3.41
CA ASN A 74 7.31 6.52 3.56
C ASN A 74 7.15 7.31 2.26
N GLY A 75 6.25 6.85 1.39
CA GLY A 75 5.98 7.47 0.09
C GLY A 75 5.32 8.84 0.21
N ALA A 76 4.53 9.09 1.26
CA ALA A 76 3.91 10.39 1.50
C ALA A 76 4.96 11.48 1.78
N VAL A 77 5.96 11.20 2.62
CA VAL A 77 7.06 12.14 2.87
C VAL A 77 7.89 12.33 1.61
N GLN A 78 8.19 11.26 0.86
CA GLN A 78 8.93 11.40 -0.38
C GLN A 78 8.18 12.26 -1.40
N TYR A 79 6.86 12.08 -1.54
CA TYR A 79 5.98 12.89 -2.38
C TYR A 79 5.98 14.37 -1.99
N ALA A 80 5.91 14.68 -0.71
CA ALA A 80 5.90 16.05 -0.20
C ALA A 80 7.17 16.84 -0.57
N LEU A 81 8.30 16.15 -0.75
CA LEU A 81 9.58 16.77 -1.10
C LEU A 81 9.76 17.01 -2.61
N LEU A 82 8.85 16.51 -3.45
CA LEU A 82 8.95 16.63 -4.90
C LEU A 82 8.46 18.00 -5.39
N SER A 83 9.00 18.47 -6.51
CA SER A 83 8.38 19.56 -7.26
C SER A 83 7.02 19.13 -7.80
N LYS A 84 6.13 20.10 -8.08
CA LYS A 84 4.78 19.81 -8.60
C LYS A 84 4.81 18.89 -9.84
N ASP A 85 5.71 19.15 -10.78
CA ASP A 85 5.85 18.34 -11.99
C ASP A 85 6.26 16.88 -11.69
N GLU A 86 7.09 16.67 -10.66
CA GLU A 86 7.49 15.32 -10.22
C GLU A 86 6.39 14.64 -9.40
N GLN A 87 5.65 15.41 -8.59
CA GLN A 87 4.47 14.92 -7.87
C GLN A 87 3.44 14.33 -8.83
N GLU A 88 3.11 15.05 -9.91
CA GLU A 88 2.13 14.58 -10.90
C GLU A 88 2.52 13.25 -11.55
N LYS A 89 3.82 12.99 -11.75
CA LYS A 89 4.32 11.74 -12.35
C LYS A 89 4.15 10.53 -11.43
N VAL A 90 4.27 10.71 -10.13
CA VAL A 90 4.34 9.60 -9.17
C VAL A 90 3.06 9.43 -8.34
N TYR A 91 2.14 10.42 -8.38
CA TYR A 91 0.95 10.44 -7.53
C TYR A 91 0.14 9.15 -7.63
N THR A 92 -0.23 8.74 -8.84
CA THR A 92 -1.03 7.54 -9.06
C THR A 92 -0.35 6.31 -8.48
N THR A 93 0.94 6.12 -8.77
CA THR A 93 1.74 5.00 -8.28
C THR A 93 1.82 4.95 -6.76
N LEU A 94 2.06 6.09 -6.10
CA LEU A 94 2.13 6.16 -4.64
C LEU A 94 0.76 5.94 -4.01
N ALA A 95 -0.29 6.55 -4.55
CA ALA A 95 -1.65 6.40 -4.05
C ALA A 95 -2.15 4.95 -4.16
N THR A 96 -1.90 4.27 -5.29
CA THR A 96 -2.27 2.85 -5.47
C THR A 96 -1.48 1.92 -4.56
N ASN A 97 -0.27 2.31 -4.16
CA ASN A 97 0.55 1.58 -3.19
C ASN A 97 0.32 2.04 -1.75
N HIS A 98 -0.80 2.72 -1.46
CA HIS A 98 -1.15 3.21 -0.12
C HIS A 98 -0.03 4.06 0.53
N TRP A 99 0.69 4.85 -0.27
CA TRP A 99 1.80 5.71 0.14
C TRP A 99 2.99 4.97 0.77
N VAL A 100 3.13 3.67 0.47
CA VAL A 100 4.30 2.86 0.86
C VAL A 100 5.22 2.68 -0.34
N THR A 101 6.52 2.81 -0.13
CA THR A 101 7.53 2.59 -1.18
C THR A 101 8.44 1.41 -0.84
N GLY A 102 8.77 0.59 -1.83
CA GLY A 102 9.77 -0.47 -1.72
C GLY A 102 9.15 -1.80 -1.34
N VAL A 103 9.99 -2.82 -1.17
CA VAL A 103 9.59 -4.19 -0.86
C VAL A 103 10.20 -4.66 0.45
N SER A 104 9.73 -5.79 0.99
CA SER A 104 10.26 -6.37 2.23
C SER A 104 11.76 -6.64 2.17
N SER A 105 12.27 -7.09 1.02
CA SER A 105 13.69 -7.32 0.74
C SER A 105 13.98 -7.12 -0.75
N PRO A 106 15.07 -6.47 -1.15
CA PRO A 106 16.04 -5.81 -0.28
C PRO A 106 15.48 -4.51 0.33
N TRP A 107 15.93 -4.14 1.54
CA TRP A 107 15.58 -2.88 2.21
C TRP A 107 16.81 -2.01 2.44
N VAL A 108 16.61 -0.71 2.59
CA VAL A 108 17.69 0.22 2.94
C VAL A 108 17.99 0.10 4.43
N GLU A 109 19.22 -0.26 4.76
CA GLU A 109 19.69 -0.30 6.15
C GLU A 109 20.33 1.03 6.54
N THR A 110 21.16 1.59 5.67
CA THR A 110 21.86 2.85 5.89
C THR A 110 21.94 3.65 4.59
N TYR A 111 22.15 4.97 4.71
CA TYR A 111 22.38 5.84 3.58
C TYR A 111 23.47 6.86 3.90
N LYS A 112 24.09 7.41 2.85
CA LYS A 112 25.14 8.43 2.96
C LYS A 112 25.08 9.37 1.75
N ILE A 113 25.16 10.67 1.99
CA ILE A 113 25.40 11.66 0.94
C ILE A 113 26.89 11.59 0.57
N ILE A 114 27.19 11.24 -0.68
CA ILE A 114 28.57 11.03 -1.15
C ILE A 114 29.05 12.12 -2.12
N SER A 115 28.14 12.93 -2.64
CA SER A 115 28.46 14.08 -3.50
C SER A 115 27.45 15.20 -3.32
N GLU A 116 27.92 16.43 -3.41
CA GLU A 116 27.14 17.68 -3.38
C GLU A 116 27.75 18.65 -4.40
N LYS A 117 26.94 19.17 -5.32
CA LYS A 117 27.39 20.04 -6.41
C LYS A 117 26.37 21.12 -6.73
N GLU A 118 26.81 22.36 -6.84
CA GLU A 118 25.98 23.46 -7.36
C GLU A 118 25.91 23.39 -8.90
N LEU A 119 24.71 23.46 -9.47
CA LEU A 119 24.51 23.36 -10.94
C LEU A 119 24.31 24.72 -11.61
N LYS A 120 23.43 25.57 -11.05
CA LYS A 120 23.10 26.91 -11.61
C LYS A 120 22.76 27.91 -10.50
N SER A 121 23.54 28.99 -10.44
CA SER A 121 23.24 30.26 -9.74
C SER A 121 22.60 30.10 -8.34
N LYS A 122 23.17 29.24 -7.47
CA LYS A 122 22.72 28.95 -6.10
C LYS A 122 21.26 28.52 -5.93
N LYS A 123 20.54 28.28 -7.03
CA LYS A 123 19.12 27.91 -7.05
C LYS A 123 18.89 26.46 -7.42
N GLN A 124 19.95 25.76 -7.87
CA GLN A 124 19.91 24.35 -8.18
C GLN A 124 21.12 23.64 -7.60
N MET A 125 20.85 22.54 -6.90
CA MET A 125 21.85 21.69 -6.28
C MET A 125 21.68 20.27 -6.77
N GLU A 126 22.77 19.54 -6.92
CA GLU A 126 22.80 18.13 -7.20
C GLU A 126 23.44 17.39 -6.03
N TYR A 127 22.83 16.28 -5.64
CA TYR A 127 23.39 15.38 -4.66
C TYR A 127 23.46 13.97 -5.21
N VAL A 128 24.44 13.20 -4.74
CA VAL A 128 24.44 11.76 -4.91
C VAL A 128 24.34 11.10 -3.54
N VAL A 129 23.32 10.27 -3.37
CA VAL A 129 23.05 9.51 -2.15
C VAL A 129 23.35 8.04 -2.42
N GLU A 130 24.17 7.46 -1.57
CA GLU A 130 24.44 6.03 -1.50
C GLU A 130 23.49 5.38 -0.50
N PHE A 131 22.80 4.33 -0.91
CA PHE A 131 21.93 3.51 -0.07
C PHE A 131 22.52 2.11 0.04
N ASN A 132 22.80 1.64 1.26
CA ASN A 132 23.24 0.27 1.50
C ASN A 132 22.03 -0.62 1.76
N LEU A 133 21.88 -1.64 0.94
CA LEU A 133 20.74 -2.55 0.96
C LEU A 133 21.06 -3.86 1.66
N PHE A 134 20.05 -4.41 2.34
CA PHE A 134 20.12 -5.66 3.09
C PHE A 134 18.93 -6.56 2.73
N THR A 135 19.14 -7.87 2.85
CA THR A 135 18.12 -8.92 2.86
C THR A 135 18.15 -9.64 4.21
N SER A 136 17.25 -10.59 4.42
CA SER A 136 17.30 -11.49 5.59
C SER A 136 18.60 -12.29 5.71
N THR A 137 19.37 -12.41 4.61
CA THR A 137 20.65 -13.13 4.57
C THR A 137 21.87 -12.21 4.65
N GLY A 138 21.67 -10.90 4.89
CA GLY A 138 22.76 -9.93 5.05
C GLY A 138 22.82 -8.89 3.93
N LYS A 139 24.02 -8.34 3.68
CA LYS A 139 24.20 -7.23 2.73
C LYS A 139 23.81 -7.66 1.31
N ALA A 140 22.89 -6.92 0.69
CA ALA A 140 22.36 -7.17 -0.65
C ALA A 140 23.11 -6.39 -1.74
N GLY A 141 23.74 -5.28 -1.36
CA GLY A 141 24.44 -4.39 -2.30
C GLY A 141 24.24 -2.93 -1.95
N THR A 142 24.44 -2.07 -2.94
CA THR A 142 24.39 -0.62 -2.77
C THR A 142 23.74 0.00 -4.02
N ASP A 143 22.87 1.00 -3.81
CA ASP A 143 22.28 1.81 -4.87
C ASP A 143 22.69 3.27 -4.76
N LEU A 144 22.88 3.93 -5.90
CA LEU A 144 23.21 5.35 -5.96
C LEU A 144 22.09 6.17 -6.63
N ALA A 145 21.56 7.15 -5.91
CA ALA A 145 20.59 8.12 -6.40
C ALA A 145 21.20 9.49 -6.61
N ARG A 146 21.07 10.01 -7.82
CA ARG A 146 21.33 11.40 -8.17
C ARG A 146 20.03 12.19 -8.02
N LEU A 147 20.05 13.20 -7.16
CA LEU A 147 18.92 14.08 -6.89
C LEU A 147 19.27 15.48 -7.41
N THR A 148 18.41 16.06 -8.24
CA THR A 148 18.48 17.48 -8.59
C THR A 148 17.41 18.23 -7.82
N LEU A 149 17.83 19.21 -7.03
CA LEU A 149 16.97 20.05 -6.23
C LEU A 149 16.91 21.46 -6.83
N GLU A 150 15.77 22.11 -6.65
CA GLU A 150 15.52 23.48 -7.08
C GLU A 150 14.90 24.28 -5.93
N LYS A 151 15.37 25.52 -5.74
CA LYS A 151 14.80 26.44 -4.74
C LYS A 151 13.47 27.00 -5.26
N SER A 152 12.40 26.81 -4.49
CA SER A 152 11.06 27.34 -4.74
C SER A 152 10.58 28.14 -3.52
N GLY A 153 10.52 29.47 -3.62
CA GLY A 153 10.31 30.33 -2.45
C GLY A 153 11.45 30.15 -1.44
N GLU A 154 11.13 29.80 -0.19
CA GLU A 154 12.13 29.44 0.84
C GLU A 154 12.39 27.93 0.98
N GLN A 155 11.70 27.12 0.19
CA GLN A 155 11.78 25.66 0.23
C GLN A 155 12.72 25.13 -0.85
N TRP A 156 13.27 23.94 -0.60
CA TRP A 156 14.00 23.18 -1.60
C TRP A 156 13.19 21.94 -1.96
N LEU A 157 12.94 21.76 -3.26
CA LEU A 157 12.16 20.64 -3.78
C LEU A 157 13.00 19.81 -4.73
N ILE A 158 12.74 18.51 -4.75
CA ILE A 158 13.38 17.55 -5.65
C ILE A 158 12.69 17.66 -7.01
N LYS A 159 13.44 18.14 -7.98
CA LYS A 159 13.01 18.29 -9.37
C LYS A 159 13.27 17.04 -10.21
N LYS A 160 14.23 16.22 -9.78
CA LYS A 160 14.63 15.03 -10.53
C LYS A 160 15.28 14.00 -9.64
N ILE A 161 14.93 12.74 -9.88
CA ILE A 161 15.53 11.58 -9.22
C ILE A 161 16.01 10.63 -10.32
N GLU A 162 17.30 10.31 -10.33
CA GLU A 162 17.91 9.45 -11.35
C GLU A 162 18.92 8.48 -10.77
N ARG A 163 19.06 7.34 -11.44
CA ARG A 163 20.17 6.42 -11.20
C ARG A 163 21.50 7.11 -11.44
N ALA A 164 22.41 7.06 -10.47
CA ALA A 164 23.78 7.50 -10.71
C ALA A 164 24.62 6.42 -11.41
N THR A 165 24.20 5.14 -11.35
CA THR A 165 24.84 3.97 -11.95
C THR A 165 23.87 3.17 -12.80
N LYS A 166 24.37 2.41 -13.79
CA LYS A 166 23.52 1.53 -14.62
C LYS A 166 22.97 0.34 -13.84
N GLU A 167 23.78 -0.19 -12.92
CA GLU A 167 23.40 -1.26 -12.01
C GLU A 167 22.58 -0.71 -10.84
N SER A 168 21.52 -1.45 -10.48
CA SER A 168 20.53 -1.12 -9.45
C SER A 168 20.08 -2.41 -8.76
N VAL A 169 19.93 -2.35 -7.43
CA VAL A 169 19.60 -3.48 -6.55
C VAL A 169 18.16 -3.40 -6.06
N GLY A 170 17.61 -2.22 -5.73
CA GLY A 170 16.24 -2.17 -5.21
C GLY A 170 15.57 -0.83 -4.93
N ILE A 171 16.27 0.30 -4.74
CA ILE A 171 15.58 1.57 -4.41
C ILE A 171 14.77 2.12 -5.59
N TRP A 172 15.14 1.74 -6.82
CA TRP A 172 14.53 2.22 -8.07
C TRP A 172 13.21 1.54 -8.43
N LYS A 173 12.89 0.42 -7.77
CA LYS A 173 11.64 -0.34 -7.95
C LYS A 173 10.37 0.43 -7.52
N THR A 174 10.48 1.72 -7.26
CA THR A 174 9.42 2.56 -6.67
C THR A 174 9.11 3.83 -7.46
N TYR A 175 10.09 4.40 -8.19
CA TYR A 175 9.90 5.70 -8.86
C TYR A 175 9.70 5.60 -10.37
N ASN A 176 10.39 4.70 -11.06
CA ASN A 176 10.32 4.55 -12.52
C ASN A 176 10.62 3.11 -13.00
N GLU A 177 10.67 2.12 -12.09
CA GLU A 177 10.75 0.68 -12.42
C GLU A 177 9.57 -0.12 -11.87
N VAL A 178 8.42 0.53 -11.70
CA VAL A 178 7.26 -0.06 -12.37
C VAL A 178 7.55 0.22 -13.84
N ASP A 179 8.21 -0.72 -14.51
CA ASP A 179 8.14 -0.76 -15.95
C ASP A 179 6.65 -0.83 -16.24
N THR A 180 6.03 0.29 -16.62
CA THR A 180 4.60 0.31 -16.94
C THR A 180 4.36 -0.60 -18.12
N SER A 181 5.35 -0.91 -18.96
CA SER A 181 5.23 -1.96 -19.95
C SER A 181 5.29 -3.36 -19.33
N HIS A 182 6.00 -3.59 -18.21
CA HIS A 182 5.96 -4.86 -17.48
C HIS A 182 4.72 -5.00 -16.61
N ILE A 183 4.17 -3.92 -16.05
CA ILE A 183 2.91 -3.93 -15.30
C ILE A 183 1.72 -3.93 -16.27
N GLU A 184 1.74 -3.18 -17.36
CA GLU A 184 0.76 -3.31 -18.45
C GLU A 184 0.91 -4.66 -19.15
N GLN A 185 2.11 -5.21 -19.34
CA GLN A 185 2.26 -6.60 -19.80
C GLN A 185 1.77 -7.57 -18.73
N GLN A 186 2.03 -7.38 -17.45
CA GLN A 186 1.51 -8.24 -16.37
C GLN A 186 -0.01 -8.16 -16.32
N PHE A 187 -0.63 -6.98 -16.49
CA PHE A 187 -2.07 -6.78 -16.60
C PHE A 187 -2.65 -7.33 -17.92
N GLN A 188 -1.98 -7.14 -19.05
CA GLN A 188 -2.34 -7.69 -20.37
C GLN A 188 -2.15 -9.21 -20.43
N THR A 189 -1.28 -9.77 -19.58
CA THR A 189 -1.05 -11.20 -19.41
C THR A 189 -1.73 -11.74 -18.15
N MET A 190 -2.62 -10.99 -17.49
CA MET A 190 -3.43 -11.60 -16.43
C MET A 190 -4.41 -12.58 -17.06
N LYS A 191 -4.33 -13.84 -16.62
CA LYS A 191 -5.35 -14.84 -16.93
C LYS A 191 -6.34 -14.89 -15.77
N THR A 192 -7.62 -14.97 -16.14
CA THR A 192 -8.71 -15.14 -15.19
C THR A 192 -9.14 -16.59 -15.18
N TYR A 193 -9.16 -17.20 -14.00
CA TYR A 193 -9.84 -18.45 -13.73
C TYR A 193 -11.16 -18.14 -13.04
N THR A 194 -12.25 -18.71 -13.53
CA THR A 194 -13.55 -18.68 -12.85
C THR A 194 -14.00 -20.10 -12.61
N SER A 195 -14.17 -20.45 -11.33
CA SER A 195 -14.65 -21.74 -10.89
C SER A 195 -16.14 -21.92 -11.24
N THR A 196 -16.63 -23.16 -11.31
CA THR A 196 -18.07 -23.42 -11.52
C THR A 196 -18.93 -22.90 -10.38
N ARG A 197 -18.32 -22.65 -9.22
CA ARG A 197 -18.96 -22.09 -8.01
C ARG A 197 -18.82 -20.57 -7.90
N GLY A 198 -18.32 -19.90 -8.94
CA GLY A 198 -18.24 -18.44 -9.01
C GLY A 198 -17.06 -17.83 -8.25
N VAL A 199 -16.03 -18.63 -7.91
CA VAL A 199 -14.77 -18.10 -7.43
C VAL A 199 -13.94 -17.62 -8.61
N THR A 200 -13.66 -16.32 -8.66
CA THR A 200 -12.84 -15.72 -9.70
C THR A 200 -11.46 -15.39 -9.15
N LEU A 201 -10.43 -15.93 -9.81
CA LEU A 201 -9.04 -15.71 -9.48
C LEU A 201 -8.34 -15.11 -10.70
N GLN A 202 -7.72 -13.95 -10.51
CA GLN A 202 -6.98 -13.29 -11.57
C GLN A 202 -5.49 -13.29 -11.22
N LEU A 203 -4.68 -13.93 -12.05
CA LEU A 203 -3.24 -14.15 -11.83
C LEU A 203 -2.43 -13.89 -13.11
N PRO A 204 -1.15 -13.54 -12.99
CA PRO A 204 -0.24 -13.43 -14.14
C PRO A 204 -0.18 -14.73 -14.95
N GLU A 205 -0.07 -14.64 -16.27
CA GLU A 205 -0.02 -15.79 -17.19
C GLU A 205 1.13 -16.74 -16.85
N GLU A 206 2.30 -16.21 -16.48
CA GLU A 206 3.45 -17.03 -16.07
C GLU A 206 3.08 -17.94 -14.89
N ILE A 207 2.36 -17.41 -13.90
CA ILE A 207 1.89 -18.15 -12.73
C ILE A 207 0.82 -19.15 -13.14
N MET A 208 -0.17 -18.72 -13.93
CA MET A 208 -1.24 -19.58 -14.43
C MET A 208 -0.72 -20.75 -15.26
N ASN A 209 0.36 -20.55 -16.01
CA ASN A 209 0.98 -21.61 -16.80
C ASN A 209 1.71 -22.63 -15.92
N LYS A 210 2.21 -22.23 -14.74
CA LYS A 210 2.88 -23.10 -13.76
C LYS A 210 1.94 -23.87 -12.85
N ILE A 211 0.65 -23.55 -12.85
CA ILE A 211 -0.34 -24.25 -12.04
C ILE A 211 -1.34 -25.06 -12.85
N ASN A 212 -1.90 -26.07 -12.22
CA ASN A 212 -3.07 -26.80 -12.67
C ASN A 212 -4.16 -26.67 -11.63
N ILE A 213 -5.39 -26.33 -12.04
CA ILE A 213 -6.52 -26.11 -11.16
C ILE A 213 -7.60 -27.14 -11.51
N GLU A 214 -8.06 -27.89 -10.52
CA GLU A 214 -9.05 -28.95 -10.69
C GLU A 214 -10.19 -28.77 -9.69
N GLU A 215 -11.42 -29.03 -10.12
CA GLU A 215 -12.58 -29.05 -9.23
C GLU A 215 -12.99 -30.49 -8.91
N GLY A 216 -13.39 -30.72 -7.66
CA GLY A 216 -13.79 -32.03 -7.18
C GLY A 216 -14.43 -31.95 -5.80
N SER A 217 -14.19 -32.97 -4.98
CA SER A 217 -14.66 -33.04 -3.59
C SER A 217 -13.52 -33.43 -2.67
N CYS A 218 -13.43 -32.78 -1.51
CA CYS A 218 -12.53 -33.24 -0.45
C CYS A 218 -13.29 -34.24 0.41
N THR A 219 -12.93 -35.51 0.35
CA THR A 219 -13.51 -36.52 1.25
C THR A 219 -12.91 -36.36 2.63
N ASN A 220 -13.76 -36.19 3.65
CA ASN A 220 -13.35 -36.22 5.05
C ASN A 220 -14.35 -37.02 5.89
N GLU A 221 -14.12 -37.06 7.21
CA GLU A 221 -14.90 -37.87 8.16
C GLU A 221 -16.37 -37.43 8.29
N GLU A 222 -16.68 -36.18 7.93
CA GLU A 222 -18.00 -35.58 8.12
C GLU A 222 -18.80 -35.53 6.81
N SER A 223 -18.14 -35.21 5.69
CA SER A 223 -18.80 -35.10 4.39
C SER A 223 -17.81 -35.09 3.21
N ASN A 224 -18.36 -34.89 2.01
CA ASN A 224 -17.60 -34.68 0.77
C ASN A 224 -17.83 -33.26 0.25
N PRO A 225 -17.38 -32.20 0.96
CA PRO A 225 -17.57 -30.83 0.50
C PRO A 225 -16.91 -30.62 -0.87
N PRO A 226 -17.53 -29.78 -1.72
CA PRO A 226 -16.92 -29.36 -2.97
C PRO A 226 -15.58 -28.64 -2.74
N CYS A 227 -14.61 -28.94 -3.60
CA CYS A 227 -13.26 -28.41 -3.48
C CYS A 227 -12.68 -27.94 -4.81
N THR A 228 -11.82 -26.93 -4.73
CA THR A 228 -10.94 -26.50 -5.83
C THR A 228 -9.49 -26.78 -5.44
N PHE A 229 -8.83 -27.67 -6.16
CA PHE A 229 -7.45 -28.09 -5.92
C PHE A 229 -6.51 -27.29 -6.79
N PHE A 230 -5.44 -26.79 -6.18
CA PHE A 230 -4.36 -26.09 -6.85
C PHE A 230 -3.13 -26.97 -6.83
N TYR A 231 -2.54 -27.21 -7.99
CA TYR A 231 -1.32 -27.99 -8.14
C TYR A 231 -0.23 -27.17 -8.81
N TYR A 232 1.01 -27.36 -8.38
CA TYR A 232 2.21 -26.91 -9.05
C TYR A 232 2.64 -27.93 -10.10
N LYS A 233 2.88 -27.48 -11.33
CA LYS A 233 3.45 -28.32 -12.40
C LYS A 233 4.95 -28.45 -12.16
N ASP A 234 5.35 -29.48 -11.44
CA ASP A 234 6.75 -29.73 -11.14
C ASP A 234 7.44 -30.38 -12.34
N GLU A 235 8.22 -29.60 -13.08
CA GLU A 235 9.00 -30.07 -14.23
C GLU A 235 10.08 -31.10 -13.84
N LYS A 236 10.65 -30.99 -12.63
CA LYS A 236 11.70 -31.87 -12.14
C LYS A 236 11.16 -33.23 -11.76
N GLN A 237 10.02 -33.27 -11.08
CA GLN A 237 9.35 -34.53 -10.72
C GLN A 237 8.43 -35.05 -11.84
N LYS A 238 8.23 -34.28 -12.92
CA LYS A 238 7.32 -34.57 -14.04
C LYS A 238 5.91 -34.95 -13.59
N LYS A 239 5.43 -34.32 -12.52
CA LYS A 239 4.11 -34.56 -11.95
C LYS A 239 3.53 -33.28 -11.36
N ASN A 240 2.22 -33.25 -11.21
CA ASN A 240 1.53 -32.19 -10.49
C ASN A 240 1.66 -32.44 -8.98
N VAL A 241 2.10 -31.43 -8.24
CA VAL A 241 2.27 -31.48 -6.79
C VAL A 241 1.27 -30.55 -6.14
N MET A 242 0.49 -31.04 -5.18
CA MET A 242 -0.57 -30.24 -4.55
C MET A 242 0.04 -29.04 -3.82
N LEU A 243 -0.56 -27.86 -4.04
CA LEU A 243 -0.25 -26.61 -3.35
C LEU A 243 -1.21 -26.36 -2.21
N PHE A 244 -2.52 -26.40 -2.47
CA PHE A 244 -3.59 -26.30 -1.47
C PHE A 244 -4.94 -26.67 -2.09
N ALA A 245 -5.94 -26.85 -1.24
CA ALA A 245 -7.35 -26.99 -1.64
C ALA A 245 -8.18 -25.86 -1.05
N LEU A 246 -9.16 -25.37 -1.82
CA LEU A 246 -10.22 -24.48 -1.35
C LEU A 246 -11.47 -25.30 -1.08
N LEU A 247 -11.89 -25.34 0.18
CA LEU A 247 -13.12 -26.00 0.61
C LEU A 247 -14.26 -25.01 0.54
N HIS A 248 -15.34 -25.40 -0.13
CA HIS A 248 -16.57 -24.63 -0.23
C HIS A 248 -17.60 -25.20 0.73
N LEU A 249 -17.78 -24.53 1.87
CA LEU A 249 -18.62 -25.01 2.97
C LEU A 249 -19.93 -24.23 3.03
N SER A 250 -21.06 -24.94 3.01
CA SER A 250 -22.37 -24.38 3.33
C SER A 250 -22.50 -24.11 4.83
N GLU A 251 -23.51 -23.32 5.21
CA GLU A 251 -23.89 -23.07 6.62
C GLU A 251 -24.13 -24.36 7.42
N GLN A 252 -24.50 -25.46 6.77
CA GLN A 252 -24.69 -26.74 7.44
C GLN A 252 -23.35 -27.38 7.82
N HIS A 253 -22.34 -27.31 6.95
CA HIS A 253 -21.00 -27.83 7.25
C HIS A 253 -20.37 -27.06 8.41
N LEU A 254 -20.58 -25.75 8.49
CA LEU A 254 -20.07 -24.90 9.57
C LEU A 254 -20.57 -25.29 10.96
N LYS A 255 -21.63 -26.10 11.09
CA LYS A 255 -22.13 -26.56 12.39
C LYS A 255 -21.33 -27.72 12.97
N SER A 256 -20.49 -28.39 12.17
CA SER A 256 -19.66 -29.49 12.64
C SER A 256 -18.40 -28.97 13.32
N SER A 257 -18.07 -29.54 14.48
CA SER A 257 -16.85 -29.21 15.24
C SER A 257 -15.59 -29.51 14.43
N TYR A 258 -15.64 -30.48 13.52
CA TYR A 258 -14.53 -30.80 12.63
C TYR A 258 -14.03 -29.56 11.88
N TYR A 259 -14.93 -28.79 11.24
CA TYR A 259 -14.54 -27.61 10.45
C TYR A 259 -14.24 -26.38 11.31
N GLN A 260 -14.82 -26.29 12.52
CA GLN A 260 -14.58 -25.16 13.43
C GLN A 260 -13.23 -25.24 14.13
N GLU A 261 -12.78 -26.45 14.45
CA GLU A 261 -11.61 -26.69 15.30
C GLU A 261 -10.43 -27.32 14.55
N HIS A 262 -10.54 -27.49 13.21
CA HIS A 262 -9.48 -28.14 12.45
C HIS A 262 -8.17 -27.33 12.49
N PRO A 263 -7.04 -27.92 12.94
CA PRO A 263 -5.79 -27.19 13.14
C PRO A 263 -5.13 -26.71 11.84
N PHE A 264 -5.57 -27.23 10.68
CA PHE A 264 -4.99 -26.95 9.37
C PHE A 264 -5.96 -26.27 8.39
N MET A 265 -7.16 -25.88 8.85
CA MET A 265 -8.10 -25.12 8.03
C MET A 265 -8.05 -23.65 8.41
N THR A 266 -7.92 -22.79 7.40
CA THR A 266 -7.95 -21.34 7.61
C THR A 266 -9.11 -20.74 6.84
N LEU A 267 -10.01 -20.06 7.55
CA LEU A 267 -11.09 -19.28 6.95
C LEU A 267 -10.49 -18.12 6.16
N ILE A 268 -10.89 -17.97 4.91
CA ILE A 268 -10.37 -16.93 4.00
C ILE A 268 -11.43 -15.97 3.51
N GLY A 269 -12.69 -16.39 3.47
CA GLY A 269 -13.74 -15.51 3.01
C GLY A 269 -15.10 -16.17 3.05
N LYS A 270 -16.11 -15.37 2.70
CA LYS A 270 -17.50 -15.82 2.57
C LYS A 270 -18.10 -15.15 1.35
N ASN A 271 -18.55 -15.95 0.40
CA ASN A 271 -19.34 -15.46 -0.72
C ASN A 271 -20.84 -15.59 -0.39
N LYS A 272 -21.73 -15.21 -1.32
CA LYS A 272 -23.18 -15.21 -1.08
C LYS A 272 -23.75 -16.60 -0.74
N ASN A 273 -23.08 -17.68 -1.17
CA ASN A 273 -23.61 -19.04 -1.11
C ASN A 273 -22.78 -19.98 -0.21
N ASP A 274 -21.48 -19.73 -0.10
CA ASP A 274 -20.50 -20.61 0.55
C ASP A 274 -19.53 -19.80 1.42
N THR A 275 -19.11 -20.42 2.52
CA THR A 275 -17.94 -19.99 3.31
C THR A 275 -16.72 -20.74 2.80
N ILE A 276 -15.66 -20.01 2.49
CA ILE A 276 -14.48 -20.54 1.81
C ILE A 276 -13.37 -20.69 2.84
N TYR A 277 -12.84 -21.90 2.95
CA TYR A 277 -11.63 -22.21 3.71
C TYR A 277 -10.54 -22.62 2.72
N TYR A 278 -9.27 -22.34 3.03
CA TYR A 278 -8.19 -23.05 2.37
C TYR A 278 -7.53 -24.03 3.34
N VAL A 279 -7.06 -25.13 2.76
CA VAL A 279 -6.29 -26.18 3.42
C VAL A 279 -5.01 -26.34 2.63
N ALA A 280 -3.88 -25.97 3.24
CA ALA A 280 -2.56 -26.29 2.72
C ALA A 280 -2.19 -27.74 3.10
N PRO A 281 -1.46 -28.47 2.25
CA PRO A 281 -0.92 -29.77 2.61
C PRO A 281 0.05 -29.61 3.78
N SER A 282 0.04 -30.60 4.68
CA SER A 282 0.92 -30.63 5.84
C SER A 282 2.40 -30.87 5.48
N GLU A 283 2.67 -31.37 4.28
CA GLU A 283 4.02 -31.75 3.84
C GLU A 283 4.47 -30.89 2.64
N HIS A 284 5.57 -30.16 2.85
CA HIS A 284 6.26 -29.45 1.78
C HIS A 284 7.04 -30.47 0.93
N PRO A 285 6.78 -30.60 -0.38
CA PRO A 285 7.38 -31.63 -1.23
C PRO A 285 8.90 -31.50 -1.38
N TYR A 286 9.45 -30.33 -1.02
CA TYR A 286 10.89 -30.08 -0.92
C TYR A 286 11.32 -29.70 0.49
N GLY A 287 10.63 -30.15 1.55
CA GLY A 287 10.94 -29.74 2.93
C GLY A 287 12.39 -30.02 3.34
N GLU A 288 12.98 -31.11 2.84
CA GLU A 288 14.40 -31.43 3.07
C GLU A 288 15.38 -30.56 2.24
N ASN A 289 14.87 -29.82 1.25
CA ASN A 289 15.67 -28.99 0.35
C ASN A 289 14.93 -27.71 -0.08
N GLU A 290 14.39 -26.98 0.89
CA GLU A 290 13.60 -25.76 0.62
C GLU A 290 14.41 -24.68 -0.09
N GLN A 291 15.74 -24.70 0.10
CA GLN A 291 16.65 -23.74 -0.51
C GLN A 291 16.96 -24.01 -1.99
N SER A 292 16.55 -25.18 -2.51
CA SER A 292 16.60 -25.48 -3.94
C SER A 292 15.78 -24.47 -4.74
N LYS A 293 16.07 -24.37 -6.05
CA LYS A 293 15.30 -23.53 -6.97
C LYS A 293 13.81 -23.89 -6.90
N GLU A 294 13.49 -25.18 -6.93
CA GLU A 294 12.12 -25.66 -6.93
C GLU A 294 11.42 -25.45 -5.57
N GLY A 295 12.14 -25.62 -4.45
CA GLY A 295 11.60 -25.35 -3.11
C GLY A 295 11.25 -23.88 -2.91
N LYS A 296 12.12 -22.97 -3.37
CA LYS A 296 11.86 -21.53 -3.35
C LYS A 296 10.69 -21.15 -4.26
N GLU A 297 10.64 -21.69 -5.46
CA GLU A 297 9.55 -21.43 -6.42
C GLU A 297 8.20 -21.92 -5.89
N TRP A 298 8.14 -23.13 -5.33
CA TRP A 298 6.93 -23.68 -4.69
C TRP A 298 6.47 -22.79 -3.53
N SER A 299 7.39 -22.42 -2.64
CA SER A 299 7.11 -21.55 -1.49
C SER A 299 6.65 -20.15 -1.90
N GLN A 300 7.21 -19.58 -2.96
CA GLN A 300 6.78 -18.29 -3.50
C GLN A 300 5.39 -18.39 -4.11
N LEU A 301 5.13 -19.45 -4.88
CA LEU A 301 3.88 -19.68 -5.58
C LEU A 301 2.72 -19.87 -4.60
N ILE A 302 2.89 -20.73 -3.59
CA ILE A 302 1.84 -20.97 -2.59
C ILE A 302 1.49 -19.70 -1.83
N ASN A 303 2.48 -18.90 -1.43
CA ASN A 303 2.25 -17.64 -0.71
C ASN A 303 1.51 -16.62 -1.57
N GLN A 304 1.92 -16.44 -2.83
CA GLN A 304 1.25 -15.52 -3.75
C GLN A 304 -0.20 -15.93 -4.01
N LEU A 305 -0.45 -17.24 -4.18
CA LEU A 305 -1.80 -17.75 -4.40
C LEU A 305 -2.68 -17.59 -3.16
N ILE A 306 -2.18 -17.91 -1.97
CA ILE A 306 -2.94 -17.74 -0.72
C ILE A 306 -3.32 -16.27 -0.52
N GLU A 307 -2.38 -15.34 -0.70
CA GLU A 307 -2.68 -13.90 -0.58
C GLU A 307 -3.71 -13.45 -1.61
N ARG A 308 -3.64 -13.96 -2.85
CA ARG A 308 -4.65 -13.64 -3.86
C ARG A 308 -6.02 -14.21 -3.50
N VAL A 309 -6.05 -15.42 -2.95
CA VAL A 309 -7.30 -16.08 -2.57
C VAL A 309 -7.96 -15.39 -1.38
N LYS A 310 -7.17 -14.87 -0.41
CA LYS A 310 -7.68 -14.04 0.69
C LYS A 310 -8.36 -12.75 0.22
N SER A 311 -8.12 -12.32 -1.03
CA SER A 311 -8.75 -11.13 -1.60
C SER A 311 -10.06 -11.40 -2.36
N ILE A 312 -10.53 -12.66 -2.41
CA ILE A 312 -11.81 -13.07 -3.01
C ILE A 312 -12.95 -12.83 -2.01
#